data_AF-A0A1Q3EFY0-F1
#
_entry.id   AF-A0A1Q3EFY0-F1
#
_cell.length_a   1.000
_cell.length_b   1.000
_cell.length_c   1.000
_cell.angle_alpha   90.00
_cell.angle_beta   90.00
_cell.angle_gamma   90.00
#
_symmetry.space_group_name_H-M   'P 1'
#
loop_
_entity.id
_entity.type
_entity.pdbx_description
1 polymer ?
#
loop_
_entity_poly.entity_id
_entity_poly.type
_entity_poly.pdbx_seq_one_letter_code
_entity_poly.pdbx_strand_id
1 'polypeptide(L)'
;MNGDGFGVGWYDSVYDEESYQPCIFTSITPAWNNVNLVRLAEKIKSPLVFGHVRATTAGSLSLDNCHPFVHGRLMFMHNGGIADFPLVKRRLQADLPDVAFNKVQGNTDSEWAFALFLSKLPDPNAKSFTTAMLRDAMFKTIASLNHYAEEAGITEPSLMNFCVTDGETVIATRYISSKTDEAASLWYSSGTTFSEFGGGGHYKMSKADKRENIIMVASEPLTFERADWMEIKTNNMVVVTPKMNLLQIPIVDKFYVPPSDPASLTPGFSSPPILSTFHDLVMPSPLLWRAVSSAARSLTVAQILLFLPLTLSTLSTPAFSFLSLCHAVHAFIHGTLVLLWGSPNLTVLQLPIHPFLLLLCFNVFSSNVNPWILTASRWWAYTLSLWGPFFFLLEGLSSLIVAQRLGQMGKRLIEQADSEVYQFTLLVAAAVTYVLSAYWCVIAYPAAASSPLSSTFLGVALTALVFLTLIGFVLKKTNIIESSAISLFIAYNLWLCGVDQNQAYFPETASSYVPLIGNLKPHFDVLQNFVTNTLPKPLLITLVYRLSILQYASRILPTIGTDNWDSDNDSSCSSTCIHTFYSSTSPLLFGGDGQTSDDDVVKDWKVE
;
A
#
# COMPACT_ATOMS: atom_id res chain seq x y z
N MET A 1 -10.58 -2.05 4.28
CA MET A 1 -11.46 -1.15 5.04
C MET A 1 -12.54 -2.01 5.69
N ASN A 2 -12.73 -1.85 6.99
CA ASN A 2 -13.73 -2.58 7.77
C ASN A 2 -15.01 -1.74 7.74
N GLY A 3 -15.92 -2.03 6.82
CA GLY A 3 -17.11 -1.20 6.57
C GLY A 3 -18.43 -1.83 7.02
N ASP A 4 -18.38 -3.01 7.63
CA ASP A 4 -19.57 -3.85 7.86
C ASP A 4 -20.19 -3.64 9.25
N GLY A 5 -19.84 -2.52 9.88
CA GLY A 5 -20.32 -2.11 11.19
C GLY A 5 -19.20 -1.76 12.16
N PHE A 6 -19.60 -1.22 13.30
CA PHE A 6 -18.71 -0.95 14.43
C PHE A 6 -19.43 -1.22 15.74
N GLY A 7 -18.66 -1.28 16.82
CA GLY A 7 -19.20 -1.12 18.15
C GLY A 7 -18.21 -0.51 19.11
N VAL A 8 -18.77 0.27 20.05
CA VAL A 8 -18.04 0.89 21.15
C VAL A 8 -18.70 0.47 22.45
N GLY A 9 -17.91 -0.04 23.38
CA GLY A 9 -18.35 -0.40 24.72
C GLY A 9 -17.52 0.33 25.77
N TRP A 10 -18.17 0.86 26.81
CA TRP A 10 -17.46 1.60 27.87
C TRP A 10 -18.11 1.39 29.23
N TYR A 11 -17.30 1.54 30.28
CA TYR A 11 -17.78 1.57 31.67
C TYR A 11 -18.02 3.01 32.13
N ASP A 12 -18.94 3.22 33.06
CA ASP A 12 -19.13 4.53 33.66
C ASP A 12 -17.87 4.95 34.47
N SER A 13 -17.60 6.24 34.47
CA SER A 13 -16.62 6.89 35.33
C SER A 13 -17.01 6.87 36.80
N VAL A 14 -18.31 6.83 37.10
CA VAL A 14 -18.84 6.73 38.46
C VAL A 14 -19.19 5.28 38.73
N TYR A 15 -18.50 4.68 39.70
CA TYR A 15 -18.80 3.32 40.12
C TYR A 15 -20.15 3.28 40.83
N ASP A 16 -21.08 2.51 40.27
CA ASP A 16 -22.36 2.17 40.87
C ASP A 16 -22.42 0.66 41.11
N GLU A 17 -22.58 0.26 42.39
CA GLU A 17 -22.69 -1.15 42.77
C GLU A 17 -23.91 -1.83 42.13
N GLU A 18 -24.95 -1.07 41.79
CA GLU A 18 -26.15 -1.57 41.13
C GLU A 18 -26.01 -1.61 39.60
N SER A 19 -25.14 -0.77 39.02
CA SER A 19 -24.94 -0.63 37.57
C SER A 19 -23.48 -0.89 37.16
N TYR A 20 -23.07 -2.17 37.20
CA TYR A 20 -21.74 -2.63 36.80
C TYR A 20 -21.65 -3.12 35.34
N GLN A 21 -22.74 -3.04 34.58
CA GLN A 21 -22.75 -3.48 33.18
C GLN A 21 -22.18 -2.37 32.30
N PRO A 22 -21.34 -2.72 31.30
CA PRO A 22 -20.86 -1.75 30.33
C PRO A 22 -21.99 -1.26 29.44
N CYS A 23 -21.92 0.00 29.02
CA CYS A 23 -22.79 0.52 27.98
C CYS A 23 -22.23 0.11 26.61
N ILE A 24 -23.09 -0.37 25.71
CA ILE A 24 -22.72 -0.86 24.39
C ILE A 24 -23.47 -0.06 23.33
N PHE A 25 -22.73 0.50 22.38
CA PHE A 25 -23.26 1.15 21.19
C PHE A 25 -22.71 0.49 19.94
N THR A 26 -23.54 -0.28 19.25
CA THR A 26 -23.19 -0.98 18.00
C THR A 26 -24.01 -0.45 16.83
N SER A 27 -23.43 -0.55 15.63
CA SER A 27 -24.15 -0.26 14.38
C SER A 27 -23.64 -1.14 13.25
N ILE A 28 -24.53 -1.45 12.31
CA ILE A 28 -24.17 -2.10 11.03
C ILE A 28 -23.73 -1.08 9.96
N THR A 29 -23.86 0.23 10.24
CA THR A 29 -23.30 1.26 9.36
C THR A 29 -21.83 1.49 9.68
N PRO A 30 -21.01 1.91 8.71
CA PRO A 30 -19.63 2.26 8.99
C PRO A 30 -19.49 3.40 10.01
N ALA A 31 -18.44 3.35 10.84
CA ALA A 31 -18.19 4.33 11.89
C ALA A 31 -18.13 5.78 11.38
N TRP A 32 -17.45 6.00 10.26
CA TRP A 32 -17.29 7.33 9.65
C TRP A 32 -18.59 7.96 9.15
N ASN A 33 -19.65 7.17 8.96
CA ASN A 33 -20.95 7.67 8.51
C ASN A 33 -21.98 7.75 9.65
N ASN A 34 -21.59 7.45 10.89
CA ASN A 34 -22.50 7.45 12.03
C ASN A 34 -22.39 8.74 12.83
N VAL A 35 -23.27 9.70 12.53
CA VAL A 35 -23.33 11.00 13.22
C VAL A 35 -23.57 10.87 14.72
N ASN A 36 -24.28 9.83 15.16
CA ASN A 36 -24.51 9.60 16.59
C ASN A 36 -23.23 9.17 17.29
N LEU A 37 -22.37 8.37 16.66
CA LEU A 37 -21.06 8.01 17.21
C LEU A 37 -20.23 9.26 17.49
N VAL A 38 -20.13 10.17 16.52
CA VAL A 38 -19.36 11.42 16.66
C VAL A 38 -19.87 12.26 17.84
N ARG A 39 -21.19 12.47 17.91
CA ARG A 39 -21.83 13.23 19.00
C ARG A 39 -21.63 12.61 20.38
N LEU A 40 -21.65 11.28 20.45
CA LEU A 40 -21.46 10.54 21.70
C LEU A 40 -19.98 10.56 22.14
N ALA A 41 -19.06 10.33 21.22
CA ALA A 41 -17.62 10.28 21.49
C ALA A 41 -17.08 11.60 22.07
N GLU A 42 -17.62 12.75 21.67
CA GLU A 42 -17.24 14.06 22.24
C GLU A 42 -17.62 14.25 23.71
N LYS A 43 -18.61 13.52 24.21
CA LYS A 43 -19.18 13.73 25.55
C LYS A 43 -18.90 12.59 26.50
N ILE A 44 -18.65 11.39 26.00
CA ILE A 44 -18.38 10.21 26.82
C ILE A 44 -16.96 10.27 27.35
N LYS A 45 -16.82 10.13 28.67
CA LYS A 45 -15.54 9.90 29.35
C LYS A 45 -15.65 8.59 30.11
N SER A 46 -14.66 7.73 29.96
CA SER A 46 -14.66 6.42 30.59
C SER A 46 -13.24 6.03 31.00
N PRO A 47 -13.06 5.31 32.12
CA PRO A 47 -11.78 4.73 32.49
C PRO A 47 -11.37 3.56 31.57
N LEU A 48 -12.32 2.93 30.86
CA LEU A 48 -12.06 1.77 30.02
C LEU A 48 -13.05 1.70 28.86
N VAL A 49 -12.52 1.75 27.65
CA VAL A 49 -13.27 1.70 26.39
C VAL A 49 -12.75 0.58 25.51
N PHE A 50 -13.66 -0.18 24.92
CA PHE A 50 -13.41 -1.09 23.79
C PHE A 50 -14.03 -0.50 22.53
N GLY A 51 -13.26 -0.42 21.46
CA GLY A 51 -13.72 -0.07 20.11
C GLY A 51 -13.41 -1.22 19.15
N HIS A 52 -14.34 -1.50 18.24
CA HIS A 52 -14.15 -2.51 17.22
C HIS A 52 -14.86 -2.15 15.92
N VAL A 53 -14.11 -2.06 14.82
CA VAL A 53 -14.66 -1.92 13.47
C VAL A 53 -14.65 -3.27 12.76
N ARG A 54 -15.83 -3.71 12.31
CA ARG A 54 -16.05 -5.04 11.74
C ARG A 54 -15.74 -5.09 10.23
N ALA A 55 -14.94 -6.09 9.83
CA ALA A 55 -14.91 -6.60 8.47
C ALA A 55 -15.48 -8.03 8.46
N THR A 56 -16.52 -8.26 7.67
CA THR A 56 -17.26 -9.53 7.69
C THR A 56 -16.44 -10.64 7.03
N THR A 57 -15.91 -11.55 7.85
CA THR A 57 -15.36 -12.83 7.40
C THR A 57 -16.42 -13.95 7.44
N ALA A 58 -17.38 -13.85 8.38
CA ALA A 58 -18.49 -14.78 8.55
C ALA A 58 -19.72 -14.12 9.23
N GLY A 59 -20.89 -14.75 9.04
CA GLY A 59 -22.17 -14.31 9.62
C GLY A 59 -22.92 -13.29 8.75
N SER A 60 -24.18 -13.03 9.10
CA SER A 60 -24.99 -12.00 8.44
C SER A 60 -24.65 -10.60 8.96
N LEU A 61 -25.00 -9.58 8.18
CA LEU A 61 -25.00 -8.19 8.63
C LEU A 61 -26.16 -7.98 9.62
N SER A 62 -25.89 -8.22 10.91
CA SER A 62 -26.81 -8.00 12.03
C SER A 62 -26.06 -7.28 13.15
N LEU A 63 -26.79 -6.50 13.95
CA LEU A 63 -26.28 -5.87 15.17
C LEU A 63 -25.79 -6.91 16.18
N ASP A 64 -26.44 -8.07 16.24
CA ASP A 64 -26.05 -9.17 17.15
C ASP A 64 -24.68 -9.78 16.81
N ASN A 65 -24.15 -9.49 15.62
CA ASN A 65 -22.85 -9.97 15.17
C ASN A 65 -21.75 -8.89 15.28
N CYS A 66 -22.07 -7.71 15.82
CA CYS A 66 -21.11 -6.64 16.04
C CYS A 66 -20.52 -6.73 17.45
N HIS A 67 -19.20 -6.80 17.55
CA HIS A 67 -18.49 -6.65 18.82
C HIS A 67 -18.64 -5.22 19.37
N PRO A 68 -18.41 -4.99 20.68
CA PRO A 68 -18.14 -5.99 21.72
C PRO A 68 -19.40 -6.75 22.19
N PHE A 69 -19.24 -8.04 22.47
CA PHE A 69 -20.26 -8.85 23.14
C PHE A 69 -20.23 -8.61 24.65
N VAL A 70 -21.39 -8.64 25.30
CA VAL A 70 -21.53 -8.35 26.74
C VAL A 70 -22.21 -9.49 27.50
N HIS A 71 -21.70 -9.85 28.69
CA HIS A 71 -22.39 -10.70 29.67
C HIS A 71 -22.09 -10.23 31.10
N GLY A 72 -23.10 -9.75 31.81
CA GLY A 72 -22.90 -9.11 33.11
C GLY A 72 -21.93 -7.93 32.98
N ARG A 73 -20.83 -7.94 33.75
CA ARG A 73 -19.77 -6.93 33.63
C ARG A 73 -18.77 -7.20 32.51
N LEU A 74 -18.81 -8.35 31.85
CA LEU A 74 -17.75 -8.72 30.90
C LEU A 74 -18.05 -8.14 29.52
N MET A 75 -17.06 -7.49 28.90
CA MET A 75 -17.04 -7.21 27.45
C MET A 75 -16.02 -8.11 26.75
N PHE A 76 -16.34 -8.57 25.56
CA PHE A 76 -15.48 -9.42 24.74
C PHE A 76 -15.47 -8.97 23.28
N MET A 77 -14.29 -8.90 22.69
CA MET A 77 -14.10 -8.68 21.26
C MET A 77 -13.08 -9.66 20.67
N HIS A 78 -13.16 -9.89 19.37
CA HIS A 78 -12.30 -10.83 18.65
C HIS A 78 -11.90 -10.24 17.30
N ASN A 79 -10.59 -10.14 17.05
CA ASN A 79 -10.04 -9.86 15.73
C ASN A 79 -9.38 -11.14 15.20
N GLY A 80 -9.94 -11.68 14.12
CA GLY A 80 -9.48 -12.94 13.54
C GLY A 80 -10.63 -13.81 13.09
N GLY A 81 -10.39 -15.12 13.10
CA GLY A 81 -11.35 -16.12 12.65
C GLY A 81 -10.94 -17.51 13.12
N ILE A 82 -11.93 -18.31 13.51
CA ILE A 82 -11.76 -19.73 13.79
C ILE A 82 -11.90 -20.48 12.47
N ALA A 83 -10.82 -21.13 12.06
CA ALA A 83 -10.75 -21.88 10.81
C ALA A 83 -11.81 -22.99 10.79
N ASP A 84 -12.50 -23.13 9.64
CA ASP A 84 -13.57 -24.11 9.42
C ASP A 84 -14.57 -24.24 10.57
N PHE A 85 -14.94 -23.10 11.17
CA PHE A 85 -15.83 -23.04 12.34
C PHE A 85 -17.11 -23.89 12.23
N PRO A 86 -17.79 -24.04 11.07
CA PRO A 86 -18.95 -24.93 10.96
C PRO A 86 -18.69 -26.39 11.38
N LEU A 87 -17.47 -26.89 11.22
CA LEU A 87 -17.07 -28.25 11.64
C LEU A 87 -16.90 -28.34 13.17
N VAL A 88 -16.42 -27.27 13.80
CA VAL A 88 -16.19 -27.19 15.25
C VAL A 88 -17.47 -26.83 16.01
N LYS A 89 -18.36 -26.04 15.41
CA LYS A 89 -19.51 -25.42 16.06
C LYS A 89 -20.37 -26.40 16.84
N ARG A 90 -20.72 -27.56 16.25
CA ARG A 90 -21.57 -28.55 16.91
C ARG A 90 -20.91 -29.17 18.14
N ARG A 91 -19.60 -29.45 18.06
CA ARG A 91 -18.82 -30.00 19.17
C ARG A 91 -18.72 -28.98 20.31
N LEU A 92 -18.41 -27.73 19.98
CA LEU A 92 -18.36 -26.61 20.92
C LEU A 92 -19.70 -26.45 21.64
N GLN A 93 -20.81 -26.40 20.90
CA GLN A 93 -22.16 -26.27 21.46
C GLN A 93 -22.51 -27.37 22.46
N ALA A 94 -22.10 -28.61 22.21
CA ALA A 94 -22.38 -29.74 23.08
C ALA A 94 -21.61 -29.70 24.42
N ASP A 95 -20.48 -28.98 24.46
CA ASP A 95 -19.65 -28.84 25.67
C ASP A 95 -20.03 -27.61 26.52
N LEU A 96 -20.90 -26.73 26.02
CA LEU A 96 -21.31 -25.53 26.75
C LEU A 96 -22.38 -25.84 27.80
N PRO A 97 -22.26 -25.30 29.02
CA PRO A 97 -23.37 -25.28 29.97
C PRO A 97 -24.47 -24.33 29.49
N ASP A 98 -25.71 -24.59 29.93
CA ASP A 98 -26.90 -23.83 29.53
C ASP A 98 -26.75 -22.31 29.68
N VAL A 99 -26.07 -21.86 30.76
CA VAL A 99 -25.84 -20.42 31.02
C VAL A 99 -25.04 -19.74 29.90
N ALA A 100 -24.04 -20.44 29.35
CA ALA A 100 -23.23 -19.93 28.26
C ALA A 100 -23.93 -20.12 26.89
N PHE A 101 -24.56 -21.28 26.69
CA PHE A 101 -25.25 -21.60 25.43
C PHE A 101 -26.41 -20.62 25.15
N ASN A 102 -27.27 -20.36 26.15
CA ASN A 102 -28.44 -19.50 26.00
C ASN A 102 -28.10 -18.01 25.83
N LYS A 103 -26.83 -17.63 26.03
CA LYS A 103 -26.39 -16.25 25.87
C LYS A 103 -26.20 -15.84 24.41
N VAL A 104 -25.85 -16.79 23.54
CA VAL A 104 -25.55 -16.52 22.13
C VAL A 104 -26.82 -16.10 21.39
N GLN A 105 -26.79 -14.95 20.72
CA GLN A 105 -27.90 -14.41 19.92
C GLN A 105 -27.58 -14.42 18.42
N GLY A 106 -26.34 -14.12 18.06
CA GLY A 106 -25.84 -14.12 16.70
C GLY A 106 -25.35 -15.48 16.23
N ASN A 107 -24.53 -15.47 15.18
CA ASN A 107 -24.06 -16.68 14.52
C ASN A 107 -22.55 -16.71 14.23
N THR A 108 -21.81 -15.72 14.73
CA THR A 108 -20.36 -15.62 14.54
C THR A 108 -19.59 -16.61 15.39
N ASP A 109 -18.45 -17.06 14.87
CA ASP A 109 -17.45 -17.82 15.61
C ASP A 109 -17.00 -17.08 16.89
N SER A 110 -16.90 -15.76 16.81
CA SER A 110 -16.48 -14.86 17.87
C SER A 110 -17.41 -14.87 19.08
N GLU A 111 -18.74 -14.88 18.86
CA GLU A 111 -19.71 -14.94 19.95
C GLU A 111 -19.73 -16.33 20.61
N TRP A 112 -19.58 -17.39 19.81
CA TRP A 112 -19.43 -18.74 20.35
C TRP A 112 -18.12 -18.91 21.13
N ALA A 113 -17.04 -18.25 20.71
CA ALA A 113 -15.79 -18.18 21.47
C ALA A 113 -15.98 -17.45 22.82
N PHE A 114 -16.80 -16.39 22.85
CA PHE A 114 -17.16 -15.73 24.10
C PHE A 114 -17.99 -16.64 25.02
N ALA A 115 -18.97 -17.36 24.50
CA ALA A 115 -19.72 -18.35 25.27
C ALA A 115 -18.81 -19.44 25.85
N LEU A 116 -17.85 -19.92 25.06
CA LEU A 116 -16.82 -20.85 25.54
C LEU A 116 -15.98 -20.24 26.65
N PHE A 117 -15.55 -18.99 26.52
CA PHE A 117 -14.86 -18.28 27.60
C PHE A 117 -15.68 -18.20 28.89
N LEU A 118 -16.96 -17.85 28.80
CA LEU A 118 -17.87 -17.84 29.96
C LEU A 118 -17.96 -19.22 30.62
N SER A 119 -17.97 -20.30 29.85
CA SER A 119 -17.98 -21.67 30.38
C SER A 119 -16.72 -22.05 31.17
N LYS A 120 -15.59 -21.35 30.94
CA LYS A 120 -14.32 -21.62 31.63
C LYS A 120 -14.18 -20.85 32.94
N LEU A 121 -15.09 -19.90 33.22
CA LEU A 121 -15.18 -19.20 34.49
C LEU A 121 -15.88 -20.08 35.54
N PRO A 122 -15.48 -20.01 36.83
CA PRO A 122 -16.18 -20.71 37.90
C PRO A 122 -17.64 -20.28 38.05
N ASP A 123 -17.90 -18.98 37.88
CA ASP A 123 -19.24 -18.40 37.85
C ASP A 123 -19.25 -17.21 36.86
N PRO A 124 -19.91 -17.32 35.70
CA PRO A 124 -19.97 -16.23 34.72
C PRO A 124 -20.85 -15.06 35.18
N ASN A 125 -21.71 -15.23 36.19
CA ASN A 125 -22.56 -14.18 36.75
C ASN A 125 -21.93 -13.46 37.95
N ALA A 126 -20.67 -13.77 38.27
CA ALA A 126 -20.00 -13.20 39.43
C ALA A 126 -19.90 -11.66 39.33
N LYS A 127 -20.05 -11.00 40.48
CA LYS A 127 -19.87 -9.55 40.63
C LYS A 127 -18.42 -9.09 40.67
N SER A 128 -17.44 -9.96 40.52
CA SER A 128 -16.03 -9.56 40.40
C SER A 128 -15.21 -10.74 39.89
N PHE A 129 -14.16 -10.45 39.15
CA PHE A 129 -13.24 -11.46 38.65
C PHE A 129 -11.83 -11.09 39.09
N THR A 130 -11.06 -12.09 39.51
CA THR A 130 -9.64 -11.86 39.71
C THR A 130 -8.93 -11.91 38.37
N THR A 131 -7.83 -11.15 38.23
CA THR A 131 -6.99 -11.19 37.03
C THR A 131 -6.55 -12.61 36.66
N ALA A 132 -6.24 -13.45 37.66
CA ALA A 132 -5.87 -14.84 37.45
C ALA A 132 -7.03 -15.67 36.87
N MET A 133 -8.27 -15.45 37.33
CA MET A 133 -9.44 -16.16 36.80
C MET A 133 -9.67 -15.85 35.32
N LEU A 134 -9.63 -14.57 34.92
CA LEU A 134 -9.82 -14.17 33.52
C LEU A 134 -8.71 -14.71 32.62
N ARG A 135 -7.46 -14.63 33.09
CA ARG A 135 -6.29 -15.18 32.40
C ARG A 135 -6.41 -16.69 32.20
N ASP A 136 -6.73 -17.43 33.25
CA ASP A 136 -6.81 -18.90 33.22
C ASP A 136 -8.00 -19.36 32.38
N ALA A 137 -9.12 -18.64 32.41
CA ALA A 137 -10.25 -18.88 31.52
C ALA A 137 -9.85 -18.69 30.05
N MET A 138 -9.12 -17.62 29.71
CA MET A 138 -8.66 -17.36 28.35
C MET A 138 -7.71 -18.46 27.83
N PHE A 139 -6.75 -18.91 28.66
CA PHE A 139 -5.90 -20.05 28.32
C PHE A 139 -6.70 -21.31 28.01
N LYS A 140 -7.69 -21.64 28.85
CA LYS A 140 -8.57 -22.80 28.66
C LYS A 140 -9.44 -22.67 27.40
N THR A 141 -9.87 -21.46 27.05
CA THR A 141 -10.63 -21.18 25.83
C THR A 141 -9.80 -21.51 24.59
N ILE A 142 -8.60 -20.94 24.48
CA ILE A 142 -7.69 -21.19 23.35
C ILE A 142 -7.36 -22.69 23.25
N ALA A 143 -7.02 -23.33 24.38
CA ALA A 143 -6.72 -24.76 24.41
C ALA A 143 -7.90 -25.62 23.94
N SER A 144 -9.14 -25.27 24.33
CA SER A 144 -10.35 -25.99 23.90
C SER A 144 -10.61 -25.80 22.41
N LEU A 145 -10.46 -24.58 21.86
CA LEU A 145 -10.62 -24.32 20.44
C LEU A 145 -9.60 -25.08 19.59
N ASN A 146 -8.33 -25.07 20.00
CA ASN A 146 -7.29 -25.88 19.35
C ASN A 146 -7.62 -27.37 19.39
N HIS A 147 -8.11 -27.87 20.53
CA HIS A 147 -8.49 -29.27 20.67
C HIS A 147 -9.66 -29.65 19.74
N TYR A 148 -10.68 -28.82 19.63
CA TYR A 148 -11.78 -29.08 18.68
C TYR A 148 -11.31 -29.04 17.22
N ALA A 149 -10.38 -28.15 16.88
CA ALA A 149 -9.80 -28.11 15.54
C ALA A 149 -9.01 -29.38 15.22
N GLU A 150 -8.26 -29.91 16.19
CA GLU A 150 -7.56 -31.19 16.08
C GLU A 150 -8.53 -32.37 15.91
N GLU A 151 -9.59 -32.45 16.72
CA GLU A 151 -10.62 -33.49 16.62
C GLU A 151 -11.31 -33.48 15.24
N ALA A 152 -11.52 -32.29 14.68
CA ALA A 152 -12.12 -32.10 13.36
C ALA A 152 -11.13 -32.27 12.19
N GLY A 153 -9.82 -32.43 12.47
CA GLY A 153 -8.79 -32.58 11.44
C GLY A 153 -8.52 -31.30 10.64
N ILE A 154 -8.75 -30.12 11.22
CA ILE A 154 -8.59 -28.82 10.56
C ILE A 154 -7.10 -28.46 10.51
N THR A 155 -6.60 -28.16 9.30
CA THR A 155 -5.21 -27.78 9.06
C THR A 155 -5.01 -26.28 8.90
N GLU A 156 -6.07 -25.55 8.53
CA GLU A 156 -6.04 -24.10 8.37
C GLU A 156 -5.85 -23.41 9.74
N PRO A 157 -5.00 -22.37 9.82
CA PRO A 157 -4.72 -21.71 11.08
C PRO A 157 -5.86 -20.79 11.51
N SER A 158 -6.19 -20.84 12.80
CA SER A 158 -7.11 -19.90 13.44
C SER A 158 -6.34 -18.70 13.99
N LEU A 159 -6.82 -17.51 13.70
CA LEU A 159 -6.35 -16.24 14.27
C LEU A 159 -7.25 -15.90 15.45
N MET A 160 -6.71 -15.83 16.66
CA MET A 160 -7.51 -15.67 17.88
C MET A 160 -7.01 -14.48 18.71
N ASN A 161 -7.11 -13.27 18.15
CA ASN A 161 -6.84 -12.06 18.93
C ASN A 161 -8.10 -11.69 19.72
N PHE A 162 -8.28 -12.36 20.85
CA PHE A 162 -9.37 -12.11 21.79
C PHE A 162 -8.99 -10.97 22.73
N CYS A 163 -9.96 -10.14 23.08
CA CYS A 163 -9.83 -9.16 24.13
C CYS A 163 -11.05 -9.22 25.05
N VAL A 164 -10.83 -9.35 26.35
CA VAL A 164 -11.88 -9.40 27.36
C VAL A 164 -11.56 -8.48 28.53
N THR A 165 -12.59 -7.87 29.09
CA THR A 165 -12.48 -7.02 30.28
C THR A 165 -13.69 -7.16 31.17
N ASP A 166 -13.49 -6.93 32.46
CA ASP A 166 -14.54 -6.82 33.48
C ASP A 166 -14.74 -5.39 34.00
N GLY A 167 -14.08 -4.41 33.37
CA GLY A 167 -14.06 -3.00 33.78
C GLY A 167 -12.80 -2.59 34.56
N GLU A 168 -12.03 -3.55 35.06
CA GLU A 168 -10.83 -3.28 35.87
C GLU A 168 -9.58 -4.00 35.33
N THR A 169 -9.74 -5.22 34.82
CA THR A 169 -8.69 -6.00 34.17
C THR A 169 -8.95 -6.08 32.67
N VAL A 170 -7.90 -6.02 31.85
CA VAL A 170 -7.98 -6.33 30.43
C VAL A 170 -7.07 -7.53 30.12
N ILE A 171 -7.62 -8.53 29.44
CA ILE A 171 -6.86 -9.65 28.88
C ILE A 171 -6.97 -9.56 27.36
N ALA A 172 -5.84 -9.44 26.67
CA ALA A 172 -5.77 -9.47 25.21
C ALA A 172 -4.82 -10.59 24.76
N THR A 173 -5.10 -11.23 23.63
CA THR A 173 -4.22 -12.24 23.03
C THR A 173 -3.77 -11.81 21.65
N ARG A 174 -2.50 -12.11 21.33
CA ARG A 174 -2.02 -12.15 19.95
C ARG A 174 -1.66 -13.60 19.66
N TYR A 175 -2.55 -14.36 19.03
CA TYR A 175 -2.42 -15.81 18.93
C TYR A 175 -2.78 -16.35 17.54
N ILE A 176 -1.99 -17.31 17.07
CA ILE A 176 -2.25 -18.10 15.87
C ILE A 176 -1.97 -19.59 16.14
N SER A 177 -2.86 -20.45 15.64
CA SER A 177 -2.66 -21.91 15.70
C SER A 177 -1.74 -22.41 14.56
N SER A 178 -0.58 -21.79 14.40
CA SER A 178 0.47 -22.17 13.44
C SER A 178 1.85 -21.85 13.99
N LYS A 179 2.85 -22.64 13.61
CA LYS A 179 4.27 -22.36 13.90
C LYS A 179 4.94 -21.50 12.83
N THR A 180 4.39 -21.51 11.62
CA THR A 180 5.03 -20.94 10.43
C THR A 180 4.42 -19.62 10.00
N ASP A 181 3.15 -19.42 10.36
CA ASP A 181 2.38 -18.23 9.96
C ASP A 181 2.37 -17.22 11.10
N GLU A 182 2.12 -15.95 10.75
CA GLU A 182 2.11 -14.85 11.70
C GLU A 182 0.69 -14.54 12.19
N ALA A 183 0.53 -14.28 13.49
CA ALA A 183 -0.74 -13.83 14.05
C ALA A 183 -1.07 -12.41 13.58
N ALA A 184 -2.38 -12.11 13.51
CA ALA A 184 -2.87 -10.75 13.27
C ALA A 184 -2.18 -9.76 14.21
N SER A 185 -1.85 -8.57 13.71
CA SER A 185 -1.08 -7.60 14.47
C SER A 185 -1.80 -7.14 15.73
N LEU A 186 -1.00 -6.86 16.76
CA LEU A 186 -1.48 -6.25 18.00
C LEU A 186 -0.34 -5.46 18.62
N TRP A 187 -0.64 -4.22 18.97
CA TRP A 187 0.32 -3.25 19.47
C TRP A 187 -0.18 -2.69 20.79
N TYR A 188 0.74 -2.20 21.61
CA TYR A 188 0.38 -1.42 22.78
C TYR A 188 1.26 -0.17 22.89
N SER A 189 0.69 0.85 23.52
CA SER A 189 1.39 2.05 23.94
C SER A 189 1.00 2.36 25.38
N SER A 190 1.95 2.80 26.20
CA SER A 190 1.73 3.23 27.59
C SER A 190 2.27 4.63 27.77
N GLY A 191 1.61 5.44 28.59
CA GLY A 191 2.07 6.80 28.89
C GLY A 191 1.32 7.46 30.02
N THR A 192 1.67 8.73 30.28
CA THR A 192 0.96 9.60 31.22
C THR A 192 -0.23 10.30 30.58
N THR A 193 -0.08 10.74 29.33
CA THR A 193 -1.10 11.52 28.61
C THR A 193 -1.06 11.20 27.13
N PHE A 194 -2.24 11.12 26.52
CA PHE A 194 -2.42 11.04 25.08
C PHE A 194 -3.09 12.33 24.63
N SER A 195 -2.35 13.18 23.90
CA SER A 195 -2.79 14.54 23.56
C SER A 195 -2.39 14.92 22.15
N GLU A 196 -3.17 15.83 21.57
CA GLU A 196 -2.87 16.38 20.25
C GLU A 196 -1.61 17.25 20.34
N PHE A 197 -0.70 17.09 19.37
CA PHE A 197 0.49 17.90 19.23
C PHE A 197 0.49 18.58 17.86
N GLY A 198 0.50 19.91 17.86
CA GLY A 198 0.63 20.72 16.63
C GLY A 198 -0.68 21.06 15.89
N GLY A 199 -1.84 20.59 16.37
CA GLY A 199 -3.14 20.82 15.74
C GLY A 199 -3.33 20.05 14.42
N GLY A 200 -4.54 19.62 14.13
CA GLY A 200 -4.90 18.99 12.85
C GLY A 200 -4.83 17.47 12.83
N GLY A 201 -5.12 16.77 13.93
CA GLY A 201 -5.29 15.32 13.87
C GLY A 201 -4.17 14.48 14.50
N HIS A 202 -3.09 15.12 14.93
CA HIS A 202 -1.86 14.43 15.29
C HIS A 202 -1.78 14.20 16.79
N TYR A 203 -2.04 12.98 17.23
CA TYR A 203 -1.86 12.58 18.62
C TYR A 203 -0.49 11.99 18.91
N LYS A 204 -0.03 12.18 20.14
CA LYS A 204 1.19 11.57 20.67
C LYS A 204 0.98 11.03 22.07
N MET A 205 1.62 9.89 22.35
CA MET A 205 1.73 9.37 23.71
C MET A 205 2.91 10.05 24.40
N SER A 206 2.65 10.79 25.49
CA SER A 206 3.69 11.42 26.30
C SER A 206 3.97 10.62 27.56
N LYS A 207 5.25 10.50 27.92
CA LYS A 207 5.77 9.85 29.14
C LYS A 207 6.47 10.89 30.01
N ALA A 208 5.70 11.68 30.76
CA ALA A 208 6.24 12.72 31.63
C ALA A 208 6.72 12.16 32.98
N ASP A 209 6.06 11.12 33.49
CA ASP A 209 6.31 10.52 34.80
C ASP A 209 6.73 9.05 34.70
N LYS A 210 7.23 8.49 35.81
CA LYS A 210 7.53 7.05 35.92
C LYS A 210 6.28 6.17 36.04
N ARG A 211 5.10 6.76 36.26
CA ARG A 211 3.83 6.03 36.37
C ARG A 211 3.07 6.14 35.06
N GLU A 212 2.61 5.00 34.57
CA GLU A 212 1.74 4.92 33.41
C GLU A 212 0.29 5.14 33.87
N ASN A 213 -0.38 6.15 33.30
CA ASN A 213 -1.78 6.47 33.61
C ASN A 213 -2.73 6.04 32.48
N ILE A 214 -2.19 5.75 31.29
CA ILE A 214 -2.93 5.35 30.11
C ILE A 214 -2.21 4.16 29.47
N ILE A 215 -2.97 3.13 29.13
CA ILE A 215 -2.51 2.00 28.31
C ILE A 215 -3.48 1.88 27.15
N MET A 216 -2.96 1.93 25.94
CA MET A 216 -3.71 1.70 24.70
C MET A 216 -3.24 0.38 24.10
N VAL A 217 -4.20 -0.43 23.65
CA VAL A 217 -3.96 -1.66 22.90
C VAL A 217 -4.77 -1.56 21.62
N ALA A 218 -4.12 -1.74 20.47
CA ALA A 218 -4.75 -1.56 19.16
C ALA A 218 -4.20 -2.59 18.16
N SER A 219 -5.01 -2.94 17.15
CA SER A 219 -4.59 -3.80 16.04
C SER A 219 -3.45 -3.21 15.23
N GLU A 220 -3.44 -1.87 15.10
CA GLU A 220 -2.43 -1.10 14.41
C GLU A 220 -2.07 0.17 15.22
N PRO A 221 -0.85 0.72 15.08
CA PRO A 221 -0.48 1.98 15.72
C PRO A 221 -1.40 3.14 15.30
N LEU A 222 -2.03 3.80 16.27
CA LEU A 222 -2.96 4.93 15.99
C LEU A 222 -2.26 6.26 15.71
N THR A 223 -0.95 6.34 15.92
CA THR A 223 -0.15 7.56 15.74
C THR A 223 0.91 7.36 14.66
N PHE A 224 1.29 8.45 14.00
CA PHE A 224 2.34 8.44 12.97
C PHE A 224 3.72 8.07 13.54
N GLU A 225 3.98 8.43 14.81
CA GLU A 225 5.20 8.06 15.52
C GLU A 225 5.15 6.58 15.95
N ARG A 226 5.51 5.67 15.03
CA ARG A 226 5.60 4.22 15.31
C ARG A 226 6.53 3.87 16.48
N ALA A 227 7.46 4.77 16.84
CA ALA A 227 8.37 4.57 17.97
C ALA A 227 7.66 4.53 19.33
N ASP A 228 6.45 5.10 19.43
CA ASP A 228 5.66 5.11 20.66
C ASP A 228 4.87 3.82 20.88
N TRP A 229 4.85 2.93 19.88
CA TRP A 229 4.09 1.69 19.88
C TRP A 229 5.03 0.48 19.91
N MET A 230 4.70 -0.46 20.79
CA MET A 230 5.42 -1.71 20.94
C MET A 230 4.56 -2.85 20.43
N GLU A 231 5.11 -3.64 19.52
CA GLU A 231 4.44 -4.81 19.00
C GLU A 231 4.36 -5.90 20.09
N ILE A 232 3.19 -6.49 20.24
CA ILE A 232 2.98 -7.68 21.08
C ILE A 232 3.45 -8.88 20.27
N LYS A 233 4.30 -9.73 20.84
CA LYS A 233 4.82 -10.90 20.09
C LYS A 233 3.73 -11.92 19.79
N THR A 234 3.90 -12.65 18.69
CA THR A 234 3.05 -13.80 18.34
C THR A 234 3.01 -14.82 19.47
N ASN A 235 1.83 -15.36 19.72
CA ASN A 235 1.50 -16.32 20.77
C ASN A 235 1.80 -15.80 22.19
N ASN A 236 1.52 -14.51 22.41
CA ASN A 236 1.53 -13.89 23.74
C ASN A 236 0.14 -13.41 24.15
N MET A 237 -0.09 -13.45 25.46
CA MET A 237 -1.20 -12.81 26.15
C MET A 237 -0.72 -11.55 26.85
N VAL A 238 -1.45 -10.46 26.71
CA VAL A 238 -1.26 -9.22 27.45
C VAL A 238 -2.31 -9.12 28.55
N VAL A 239 -1.86 -8.78 29.74
CA VAL A 239 -2.70 -8.59 30.92
C VAL A 239 -2.47 -7.19 31.46
N VAL A 240 -3.50 -6.34 31.39
CA VAL A 240 -3.53 -5.05 32.07
C VAL A 240 -4.24 -5.24 33.40
N THR A 241 -3.49 -5.07 34.49
CA THR A 241 -4.01 -5.22 35.86
C THR A 241 -4.76 -3.96 36.31
N PRO A 242 -5.61 -4.04 37.36
CA PRO A 242 -6.28 -2.86 37.93
C PRO A 242 -5.33 -1.77 38.45
N LYS A 243 -4.03 -2.10 38.61
CA LYS A 243 -2.97 -1.18 39.02
C LYS A 243 -2.21 -0.57 37.83
N MET A 244 -2.74 -0.66 36.61
CA MET A 244 -2.11 -0.17 35.37
C MET A 244 -0.74 -0.78 35.07
N ASN A 245 -0.50 -2.02 35.51
CA ASN A 245 0.65 -2.79 35.04
C ASN A 245 0.28 -3.61 33.81
N LEU A 246 1.11 -3.56 32.78
CA LEU A 246 1.02 -4.39 31.59
C LEU A 246 1.99 -5.58 31.71
N LEU A 247 1.45 -6.79 31.69
CA LEU A 247 2.22 -8.04 31.72
C LEU A 247 2.09 -8.74 30.38
N GLN A 248 3.20 -9.18 29.80
CA GLN A 248 3.20 -10.06 28.63
C GLN A 248 3.54 -11.49 29.07
N ILE A 249 2.64 -12.43 28.80
CA ILE A 249 2.72 -13.83 29.21
C ILE A 249 2.70 -14.70 27.95
N PRO A 250 3.73 -15.53 27.68
CA PRO A 250 3.72 -16.41 26.52
C PRO A 250 2.64 -17.50 26.66
N ILE A 251 1.95 -17.77 25.57
CA ILE A 251 1.01 -18.89 25.44
C ILE A 251 1.80 -20.08 24.92
N VAL A 252 2.32 -20.89 25.86
CA VAL A 252 3.18 -22.03 25.54
C VAL A 252 2.35 -23.26 25.25
N ASP A 253 2.17 -23.54 23.96
CA ASP A 253 1.54 -24.76 23.46
C ASP A 253 2.34 -25.33 22.27
N LYS A 254 1.73 -26.22 21.50
CA LYS A 254 2.38 -26.84 20.33
C LYS A 254 2.66 -25.85 19.20
N PHE A 255 2.09 -24.64 19.19
CA PHE A 255 2.28 -23.62 18.16
C PHE A 255 3.25 -22.51 18.59
N TYR A 256 3.59 -22.45 19.88
CA TYR A 256 4.58 -21.52 20.39
C TYR A 256 5.97 -21.73 19.77
N VAL A 257 6.55 -20.65 19.24
CA VAL A 257 7.93 -20.62 18.73
C VAL A 257 8.78 -19.78 19.68
N PRO A 258 9.82 -20.35 20.31
CA PRO A 258 10.65 -19.61 21.25
C PRO A 258 11.48 -18.55 20.51
N PRO A 259 11.76 -17.37 21.14
CA PRO A 259 12.55 -16.30 20.52
C PRO A 259 13.99 -16.67 20.15
N SER A 260 14.49 -17.80 20.63
CA SER A 260 15.82 -18.34 20.28
C SER A 260 15.84 -19.06 18.92
N ASP A 261 14.67 -19.38 18.36
CA ASP A 261 14.55 -20.06 17.07
C ASP A 261 14.64 -19.02 15.92
N PRO A 262 15.51 -19.21 14.91
CA PRO A 262 15.58 -18.32 13.75
C PRO A 262 14.24 -18.17 13.00
N ALA A 263 13.33 -19.15 13.10
CA ALA A 263 11.97 -19.04 12.55
C ALA A 263 11.15 -17.91 13.18
N SER A 264 11.48 -17.48 14.41
CA SER A 264 10.83 -16.35 15.09
C SER A 264 11.22 -14.97 14.54
N LEU A 265 12.25 -14.90 13.67
CA LEU A 265 12.80 -13.65 13.12
C LEU A 265 12.46 -13.42 11.64
N THR A 266 11.85 -14.40 10.97
CA THR A 266 11.50 -14.33 9.54
C THR A 266 9.99 -14.24 9.35
N PRO A 267 9.47 -13.08 8.87
CA PRO A 267 8.10 -12.97 8.38
C PRO A 267 7.91 -13.93 7.19
N GLY A 268 6.76 -14.62 7.17
CA GLY A 268 6.49 -15.79 6.34
C GLY A 268 6.97 -15.74 4.87
N PHE A 269 7.80 -16.73 4.52
CA PHE A 269 7.95 -17.25 3.16
C PHE A 269 8.23 -18.75 3.29
N SER A 270 7.21 -19.58 3.08
CA SER A 270 7.41 -21.03 3.00
C SER A 270 7.94 -21.41 1.61
N SER A 271 9.03 -22.19 1.58
CA SER A 271 9.44 -23.00 0.43
C SER A 271 9.27 -24.48 0.82
N PRO A 272 8.87 -25.36 -0.12
CA PRO A 272 8.60 -26.77 0.19
C PRO A 272 9.88 -27.58 0.50
N PRO A 273 9.77 -28.76 1.16
CA PRO A 273 10.87 -29.40 1.90
C PRO A 273 11.90 -30.15 1.03
N ILE A 274 11.86 -30.04 -0.29
CA ILE A 274 12.60 -30.95 -1.18
C ILE A 274 13.99 -30.41 -1.57
N LEU A 275 14.33 -29.17 -1.22
CA LEU A 275 15.56 -28.51 -1.69
C LEU A 275 16.49 -27.98 -0.59
N SER A 276 16.42 -28.52 0.64
CA SER A 276 17.37 -28.16 1.70
C SER A 276 18.81 -28.61 1.41
N THR A 277 19.01 -29.52 0.46
CA THR A 277 20.34 -30.10 0.16
C THR A 277 21.20 -29.27 -0.81
N PHE A 278 20.67 -28.21 -1.42
CA PHE A 278 21.43 -27.38 -2.38
C PHE A 278 21.73 -25.95 -1.90
N HIS A 279 21.19 -25.53 -0.74
CA HIS A 279 21.32 -24.14 -0.28
C HIS A 279 22.64 -23.84 0.46
N ASP A 280 23.42 -24.87 0.83
CA ASP A 280 24.67 -24.73 1.60
C ASP A 280 25.94 -24.66 0.74
N LEU A 281 25.83 -24.69 -0.58
CA LEU A 281 26.97 -24.53 -1.48
C LEU A 281 27.00 -23.12 -2.08
N VAL A 282 27.78 -22.27 -1.40
CA VAL A 282 28.33 -21.01 -1.91
C VAL A 282 27.29 -19.91 -2.17
N MET A 283 26.80 -19.26 -1.11
CA MET A 283 26.17 -17.95 -1.23
C MET A 283 26.93 -16.90 -0.41
N PRO A 284 27.35 -15.79 -1.03
CA PRO A 284 28.03 -14.71 -0.31
C PRO A 284 27.07 -13.98 0.63
N SER A 285 27.63 -13.16 1.54
CA SER A 285 26.87 -12.44 2.57
C SER A 285 25.62 -11.71 2.02
N PRO A 286 24.52 -11.59 2.80
CA PRO A 286 23.26 -11.00 2.33
C PRO A 286 23.39 -9.56 1.82
N LEU A 287 24.39 -8.82 2.30
CA LEU A 287 24.75 -7.50 1.78
C LEU A 287 25.40 -7.58 0.38
N LEU A 288 26.32 -8.52 0.17
CA LEU A 288 26.95 -8.73 -1.12
C LEU A 288 25.93 -9.19 -2.16
N TRP A 289 25.01 -10.07 -1.78
CA TRP A 289 23.95 -10.54 -2.68
C TRP A 289 22.97 -9.42 -3.07
N ARG A 290 22.62 -8.53 -2.13
CA ARG A 290 21.83 -7.32 -2.43
C ARG A 290 22.57 -6.39 -3.39
N ALA A 291 23.87 -6.19 -3.20
CA ALA A 291 24.70 -5.39 -4.10
C ALA A 291 24.78 -6.02 -5.50
N VAL A 292 25.03 -7.33 -5.59
CA VAL A 292 25.14 -8.08 -6.86
C VAL A 292 23.81 -8.07 -7.61
N SER A 293 22.68 -8.35 -6.93
CA SER A 293 21.35 -8.33 -7.56
C SER A 293 20.90 -6.92 -7.97
N SER A 294 21.32 -5.87 -7.25
CA SER A 294 21.09 -4.49 -7.66
C SER A 294 21.93 -4.13 -8.89
N ALA A 295 23.22 -4.45 -8.88
CA ALA A 295 24.12 -4.23 -10.01
C ALA A 295 23.67 -4.99 -11.26
N ALA A 296 23.21 -6.23 -11.11
CA ALA A 296 22.67 -7.04 -12.20
C ALA A 296 21.47 -6.37 -12.87
N ARG A 297 20.52 -5.84 -12.10
CA ARG A 297 19.34 -5.13 -12.65
C ARG A 297 19.75 -3.88 -13.42
N SER A 298 20.63 -3.06 -12.85
CA SER A 298 21.13 -1.85 -13.52
C SER A 298 21.87 -2.18 -14.81
N LEU A 299 22.67 -3.25 -14.81
CA LEU A 299 23.44 -3.68 -15.96
C LEU A 299 22.55 -4.28 -17.06
N THR A 300 21.51 -5.04 -16.71
CA THR A 300 20.51 -5.56 -17.67
C THR A 300 19.80 -4.42 -18.39
N VAL A 301 19.37 -3.39 -17.66
CA VAL A 301 18.77 -2.19 -18.28
C VAL A 301 19.76 -1.56 -19.26
N ALA A 302 20.99 -1.28 -18.81
CA ALA A 302 22.02 -0.68 -19.65
C ALA A 302 22.31 -1.50 -20.93
N GLN A 303 22.33 -2.84 -20.83
CA GLN A 303 22.50 -3.73 -21.99
C GLN A 303 21.38 -3.54 -23.01
N ILE A 304 20.11 -3.59 -22.59
CA ILE A 304 18.96 -3.39 -23.49
C ILE A 304 19.03 -2.00 -24.15
N LEU A 305 19.38 -0.96 -23.38
CA LEU A 305 19.45 0.42 -23.87
C LEU A 305 20.52 0.62 -24.93
N LEU A 306 21.64 -0.10 -24.83
CA LEU A 306 22.75 0.01 -25.76
C LEU A 306 22.58 -0.90 -26.98
N PHE A 307 22.05 -2.12 -26.79
CA PHE A 307 21.98 -3.15 -27.83
C PHE A 307 20.93 -2.85 -28.90
N LEU A 308 19.79 -2.28 -28.53
CA LEU A 308 18.73 -1.92 -29.47
C LEU A 308 19.21 -0.83 -30.47
N PRO A 309 19.72 0.33 -30.04
CA PRO A 309 20.26 1.33 -30.97
C PRO A 309 21.48 0.83 -31.75
N LEU A 310 22.32 -0.01 -31.14
CA LEU A 310 23.46 -0.64 -31.82
C LEU A 310 22.97 -1.47 -33.01
N THR A 311 22.02 -2.39 -32.83
CA THR A 311 21.47 -3.19 -33.94
C THR A 311 20.85 -2.35 -35.05
N LEU A 312 20.15 -1.27 -34.71
CA LEU A 312 19.56 -0.37 -35.70
C LEU A 312 20.65 0.28 -36.57
N SER A 313 21.75 0.71 -35.94
CA SER A 313 22.85 1.38 -36.63
C SER A 313 23.75 0.44 -37.43
N THR A 314 23.92 -0.82 -37.01
CA THR A 314 24.89 -1.74 -37.60
C THR A 314 24.28 -2.72 -38.60
N LEU A 315 22.99 -3.04 -38.47
CA LEU A 315 22.33 -4.06 -39.29
C LEU A 315 21.21 -3.45 -40.15
N SER A 316 20.01 -3.32 -39.59
CA SER A 316 18.82 -2.85 -40.31
C SER A 316 17.61 -2.70 -39.38
N THR A 317 16.56 -2.02 -39.85
CA THR A 317 15.28 -1.87 -39.12
C THR A 317 14.57 -3.19 -38.81
N PRO A 318 14.55 -4.20 -39.71
CA PRO A 318 14.04 -5.53 -39.38
C PRO A 318 14.85 -6.24 -38.30
N ALA A 319 16.18 -6.09 -38.27
CA ALA A 319 17.03 -6.67 -37.24
C ALA A 319 16.76 -6.05 -35.86
N PHE A 320 16.58 -4.72 -35.80
CA PHE A 320 16.14 -4.01 -34.60
C PHE A 320 14.80 -4.55 -34.07
N SER A 321 13.83 -4.70 -34.97
CA SER A 321 12.49 -5.20 -34.62
C SER A 321 12.54 -6.65 -34.13
N PHE A 322 13.39 -7.47 -34.74
CA PHE A 322 13.62 -8.85 -34.30
C PHE A 322 14.24 -8.92 -32.89
N LEU A 323 15.28 -8.13 -32.62
CA LEU A 323 15.92 -8.10 -31.30
C LEU A 323 14.93 -7.61 -30.22
N SER A 324 14.12 -6.60 -30.53
CA SER A 324 13.05 -6.11 -29.65
C SER A 324 12.03 -7.22 -29.34
N LEU A 325 11.60 -7.99 -30.34
CA LEU A 325 10.71 -9.13 -30.15
C LEU A 325 11.33 -10.19 -29.24
N CYS A 326 12.60 -10.54 -29.45
CA CYS A 326 13.31 -11.49 -28.60
C CYS A 326 13.39 -11.01 -27.13
N HIS A 327 13.67 -9.72 -26.91
CA HIS A 327 13.66 -9.15 -25.57
C HIS A 327 12.27 -9.17 -24.93
N ALA A 328 11.20 -8.89 -25.69
CA ALA A 328 9.84 -8.95 -25.19
C ALA A 328 9.42 -10.38 -24.78
N VAL A 329 9.75 -11.38 -25.60
CA VAL A 329 9.52 -12.80 -25.28
C VAL A 329 10.32 -13.23 -24.05
N HIS A 330 11.59 -12.83 -23.96
CA HIS A 330 12.41 -13.11 -22.79
C HIS A 330 11.84 -12.46 -21.52
N ALA A 331 11.39 -11.21 -21.59
CA ALA A 331 10.76 -10.52 -20.46
C ALA A 331 9.47 -11.21 -20.00
N PHE A 332 8.66 -11.71 -20.94
CA PHE A 332 7.45 -12.48 -20.63
C PHE A 332 7.77 -13.80 -19.92
N ILE A 333 8.75 -14.55 -20.43
CA ILE A 333 9.21 -15.80 -19.80
C ILE A 333 9.77 -15.52 -18.41
N HIS A 334 10.63 -14.51 -18.28
CA HIS A 334 11.24 -14.16 -17.01
C HIS A 334 10.21 -13.70 -15.98
N GLY A 335 9.27 -12.84 -16.37
CA GLY A 335 8.18 -12.40 -15.48
C GLY A 335 7.32 -13.58 -15.00
N THR A 336 7.04 -14.54 -15.89
CA THR A 336 6.31 -15.77 -15.54
C THR A 336 7.11 -16.63 -14.56
N LEU A 337 8.42 -16.78 -14.76
CA LEU A 337 9.30 -17.51 -13.85
C LEU A 337 9.41 -16.84 -12.47
N VAL A 338 9.47 -15.52 -12.42
CA VAL A 338 9.48 -14.76 -11.16
C VAL A 338 8.17 -14.97 -10.39
N LEU A 339 7.02 -14.95 -11.08
CA LEU A 339 5.72 -15.19 -10.48
C LEU A 339 5.61 -16.61 -9.89
N LEU A 340 6.15 -17.62 -10.58
CA LEU A 340 6.04 -19.03 -10.19
C LEU A 340 7.09 -19.48 -9.16
N TRP A 341 8.31 -18.95 -9.21
CA TRP A 341 9.45 -19.44 -8.40
C TRP A 341 10.00 -18.44 -7.37
N GLY A 342 9.73 -17.13 -7.49
CA GLY A 342 10.11 -16.12 -6.50
C GLY A 342 11.61 -15.98 -6.16
N SER A 343 12.50 -16.69 -6.86
CA SER A 343 13.92 -16.79 -6.46
C SER A 343 14.71 -15.55 -6.87
N PRO A 344 15.52 -14.95 -5.97
CA PRO A 344 16.37 -13.80 -6.29
C PRO A 344 17.48 -14.15 -7.31
N ASN A 345 17.82 -15.43 -7.46
CA ASN A 345 18.83 -15.92 -8.43
C ASN A 345 18.41 -15.70 -9.88
N LEU A 346 17.10 -15.65 -10.16
CA LEU A 346 16.56 -15.41 -11.49
C LEU A 346 16.96 -14.05 -12.05
N THR A 347 17.28 -13.08 -11.19
CA THR A 347 17.70 -11.73 -11.60
C THR A 347 19.12 -11.73 -12.17
N VAL A 348 20.02 -12.52 -11.59
CA VAL A 348 21.42 -12.61 -12.04
C VAL A 348 21.54 -13.42 -13.32
N LEU A 349 20.67 -14.44 -13.49
CA LEU A 349 20.64 -15.30 -14.68
C LEU A 349 20.27 -14.54 -15.98
N GLN A 350 19.69 -13.34 -15.88
CA GLN A 350 19.37 -12.49 -17.03
C GLN A 350 20.62 -11.89 -17.71
N LEU A 351 21.71 -11.68 -16.97
CA LEU A 351 22.90 -10.97 -17.45
C LEU A 351 23.54 -11.58 -18.71
N PRO A 352 23.72 -12.91 -18.82
CA PRO A 352 24.27 -13.52 -20.04
C PRO A 352 23.26 -13.60 -21.20
N ILE A 353 21.96 -13.53 -20.93
CA ILE A 353 20.92 -13.75 -21.95
C ILE A 353 20.86 -12.59 -22.94
N HIS A 354 20.99 -11.34 -22.49
CA HIS A 354 20.88 -10.18 -23.38
C HIS A 354 22.05 -10.10 -24.39
N PRO A 355 23.32 -10.30 -24.00
CA PRO A 355 24.43 -10.45 -24.96
C PRO A 355 24.25 -11.64 -25.91
N PHE A 356 23.70 -12.76 -25.42
CA PHE A 356 23.40 -13.92 -26.26
C PHE A 356 22.34 -13.60 -27.34
N LEU A 357 21.25 -12.93 -26.98
CA LEU A 357 20.21 -12.50 -27.92
C LEU A 357 20.75 -11.52 -28.97
N LEU A 358 21.65 -10.62 -28.56
CA LEU A 358 22.35 -9.72 -29.49
C LEU A 358 23.17 -10.51 -30.51
N LEU A 359 24.00 -11.45 -30.06
CA LEU A 359 24.83 -12.29 -30.94
C LEU A 359 23.97 -13.17 -31.86
N LEU A 360 22.86 -13.70 -31.35
CA LEU A 360 21.88 -14.44 -32.14
C LEU A 360 21.30 -13.57 -33.26
N CYS A 361 20.90 -12.33 -32.95
CA CYS A 361 20.41 -11.38 -33.94
C CYS A 361 21.47 -11.08 -35.02
N PHE A 362 22.72 -10.80 -34.62
CA PHE A 362 23.81 -10.57 -35.55
C PHE A 362 24.07 -11.78 -36.45
N ASN A 363 24.03 -13.00 -35.90
CA ASN A 363 24.22 -14.23 -36.68
C ASN A 363 23.09 -14.43 -37.71
N VAL A 364 21.83 -14.32 -37.28
CA VAL A 364 20.65 -14.49 -38.14
C VAL A 364 20.65 -13.50 -39.32
N PHE A 365 21.09 -12.26 -39.08
CA PHE A 365 21.14 -11.20 -40.09
C PHE A 365 22.47 -11.09 -40.83
N SER A 366 23.46 -11.95 -40.53
CA SER A 366 24.76 -11.97 -41.22
C SER A 366 24.73 -12.64 -42.61
N SER A 367 23.68 -13.39 -42.93
CA SER A 367 23.53 -14.17 -44.17
C SER A 367 22.09 -14.07 -44.73
N ASN A 368 21.71 -14.94 -45.68
CA ASN A 368 20.34 -14.96 -46.23
C ASN A 368 19.30 -15.19 -45.13
N VAL A 369 18.58 -14.14 -44.76
CA VAL A 369 17.60 -14.15 -43.67
C VAL A 369 16.39 -14.98 -44.05
N ASN A 370 15.94 -15.86 -43.14
CA ASN A 370 14.74 -16.66 -43.34
C ASN A 370 13.49 -15.77 -43.52
N PRO A 371 12.65 -15.99 -44.55
CA PRO A 371 11.42 -15.22 -44.79
C PRO A 371 10.46 -15.15 -43.59
N TRP A 372 10.40 -16.21 -42.77
CA TRP A 372 9.57 -16.25 -41.57
C TRP A 372 10.03 -15.26 -40.50
N ILE A 373 11.35 -15.08 -40.34
CA ILE A 373 11.93 -14.14 -39.38
C ILE A 373 11.64 -12.70 -39.81
N LEU A 374 11.76 -12.40 -41.09
CA LEU A 374 11.39 -11.10 -41.66
C LEU A 374 9.90 -10.81 -41.46
N THR A 375 9.05 -11.81 -41.68
CA THR A 375 7.59 -11.68 -41.49
C THR A 375 7.24 -11.42 -40.03
N ALA A 376 7.83 -12.18 -39.10
CA ALA A 376 7.64 -11.99 -37.65
C ALA A 376 8.12 -10.60 -37.20
N SER A 377 9.27 -10.14 -37.70
CA SER A 377 9.82 -8.83 -37.37
C SER A 377 8.93 -7.69 -37.86
N ARG A 378 8.34 -7.81 -39.05
CA ARG A 378 7.37 -6.83 -39.59
C ARG A 378 6.07 -6.83 -38.81
N TRP A 379 5.56 -8.01 -38.44
CA TRP A 379 4.35 -8.14 -37.61
C TRP A 379 4.54 -7.51 -36.23
N TRP A 380 5.71 -7.71 -35.62
CA TRP A 380 6.05 -7.07 -34.34
C TRP A 380 6.15 -5.55 -34.48
N ALA A 381 6.82 -5.05 -35.51
CA ALA A 381 6.91 -3.61 -35.78
C ALA A 381 5.53 -2.97 -36.00
N TYR A 382 4.63 -3.64 -36.74
CA TYR A 382 3.25 -3.20 -36.93
C TYR A 382 2.45 -3.21 -35.61
N THR A 383 2.62 -4.25 -34.79
CA THR A 383 2.02 -4.30 -33.46
C THR A 383 2.50 -3.11 -32.61
N LEU A 384 3.80 -2.85 -32.56
CA LEU A 384 4.35 -1.73 -31.79
C LEU A 384 3.83 -0.37 -32.27
N SER A 385 3.66 -0.16 -33.58
CA SER A 385 3.11 1.10 -34.10
C SER A 385 1.62 1.27 -33.77
N LEU A 386 0.84 0.17 -33.80
CA LEU A 386 -0.57 0.18 -33.41
C LEU A 386 -0.75 0.52 -31.92
N TRP A 387 0.11 -0.01 -31.05
CA TRP A 387 0.07 0.23 -29.61
C TRP A 387 0.79 1.52 -29.17
N GLY A 388 1.50 2.20 -30.08
CA GLY A 388 2.19 3.46 -29.82
C GLY A 388 1.36 4.49 -29.04
N PRO A 389 0.13 4.85 -29.50
CA PRO A 389 -0.73 5.81 -28.81
C PRO A 389 -1.06 5.44 -27.36
N PHE A 390 -1.22 4.14 -27.09
CA PHE A 390 -1.48 3.65 -25.73
C PHE A 390 -0.27 3.86 -24.82
N PHE A 391 0.95 3.61 -25.31
CA PHE A 391 2.17 3.87 -24.54
C PHE A 391 2.37 5.36 -24.23
N PHE A 392 2.04 6.26 -25.17
CA PHE A 392 2.07 7.70 -24.92
C PHE A 392 1.05 8.12 -23.85
N LEU A 393 -0.15 7.53 -23.85
CA LEU A 393 -1.15 7.78 -22.82
C LEU A 393 -0.68 7.29 -21.44
N LEU A 394 -0.08 6.10 -21.36
CA LEU A 394 0.51 5.58 -20.12
C LEU A 394 1.67 6.44 -19.62
N GLU A 395 2.53 6.92 -20.52
CA GLU A 395 3.61 7.86 -20.20
C GLU A 395 3.03 9.16 -19.61
N GLY A 396 1.98 9.71 -20.21
CA GLY A 396 1.29 10.90 -19.71
C GLY A 396 0.67 10.72 -18.32
N LEU A 397 -0.08 9.64 -18.12
CA LEU A 397 -0.66 9.33 -16.80
C LEU A 397 0.41 9.10 -15.73
N SER A 398 1.47 8.36 -16.07
CA SER A 398 2.59 8.12 -15.16
C SER A 398 3.31 9.42 -14.78
N SER A 399 3.50 10.32 -15.75
CA SER A 399 4.14 11.63 -15.52
C SER A 399 3.31 12.50 -14.58
N LEU A 400 1.99 12.48 -14.73
CA LEU A 400 1.05 13.20 -13.87
C LEU A 400 1.06 12.68 -12.43
N ILE A 401 1.03 11.35 -12.25
CA ILE A 401 1.13 10.70 -10.94
C ILE A 401 2.43 11.10 -10.23
N VAL A 402 3.56 11.09 -10.95
CA VAL A 402 4.86 11.48 -10.39
C VAL A 402 4.87 12.96 -10.01
N ALA A 403 4.32 13.85 -10.85
CA ALA A 403 4.23 15.28 -10.56
C ALA A 403 3.38 15.56 -9.30
N GLN A 404 2.24 14.88 -9.15
CA GLN A 404 1.39 14.97 -7.96
C GLN A 404 2.13 14.51 -6.70
N ARG A 405 2.82 13.36 -6.76
CA ARG A 405 3.57 12.84 -5.61
C ARG A 405 4.73 13.75 -5.22
N LEU A 406 5.43 14.35 -6.19
CA LEU A 406 6.47 15.35 -5.94
C LEU A 406 5.90 16.58 -5.23
N GLY A 407 4.71 17.04 -5.63
CA GLY A 407 4.00 18.13 -4.95
C GLY A 407 3.66 17.81 -3.49
N GLN A 408 3.16 16.60 -3.22
CA GLN A 408 2.86 16.11 -1.87
C GLN A 408 4.13 15.98 -1.01
N MET A 409 5.20 15.40 -1.55
CA MET A 409 6.47 15.25 -0.84
C MET A 409 7.10 16.61 -0.52
N GLY A 410 7.05 17.56 -1.46
CA GLY A 410 7.52 18.92 -1.23
C GLY A 410 6.78 19.61 -0.08
N LYS A 411 5.45 19.44 0.01
CA LYS A 411 4.64 19.95 1.11
C LYS A 411 5.06 19.34 2.46
N ARG A 412 5.20 18.00 2.52
CA ARG A 412 5.65 17.29 3.74
C ARG A 412 7.04 17.71 4.20
N LEU A 413 7.97 17.93 3.25
CA LEU A 413 9.32 18.38 3.59
C LEU A 413 9.33 19.79 4.21
N ILE A 414 8.46 20.68 3.75
CA ILE A 414 8.29 22.02 4.33
C ILE A 414 7.73 21.91 5.76
N GLU A 415 6.73 21.05 5.95
CA GLU A 415 6.08 20.82 7.25
C GLU A 415 7.00 20.14 8.27
N GLN A 416 7.85 19.21 7.86
CA GLN A 416 8.76 18.47 8.74
C GLN A 416 10.03 19.23 9.13
N ALA A 417 10.53 20.10 8.24
CA ALA A 417 11.83 20.73 8.44
C ALA A 417 11.79 21.96 9.37
N ASP A 418 10.59 22.49 9.67
CA ASP A 418 10.34 23.68 10.49
C ASP A 418 11.32 24.85 10.20
N SER A 419 11.73 24.96 8.93
CA SER A 419 12.85 25.78 8.50
C SER A 419 12.50 26.51 7.21
N GLU A 420 12.52 27.85 7.30
CA GLU A 420 12.26 28.77 6.19
C GLU A 420 13.19 28.53 4.98
N VAL A 421 14.38 27.95 5.22
CA VAL A 421 15.37 27.64 4.18
C VAL A 421 14.84 26.60 3.19
N TYR A 422 14.13 25.57 3.65
CA TYR A 422 13.57 24.54 2.77
C TYR A 422 12.42 25.08 1.94
N GLN A 423 11.54 25.88 2.53
CA GLN A 423 10.45 26.54 1.83
C GLN A 423 10.99 27.47 0.73
N PHE A 424 11.97 28.30 1.05
CA PHE A 424 12.60 29.20 0.09
C PHE A 424 13.31 28.42 -1.03
N THR A 425 14.07 27.38 -0.68
CA THR A 425 14.82 26.58 -1.67
C THR A 425 13.87 25.85 -2.64
N LEU A 426 12.79 25.25 -2.14
CA LEU A 426 11.80 24.58 -2.99
C LEU A 426 11.03 25.56 -3.87
N LEU A 427 10.72 26.76 -3.36
CA LEU A 427 10.09 27.82 -4.15
C LEU A 427 11.00 28.28 -5.30
N VAL A 428 12.28 28.53 -5.02
CA VAL A 428 13.28 28.91 -6.03
C VAL A 428 13.44 27.80 -7.05
N ALA A 429 13.53 26.53 -6.63
CA ALA A 429 13.65 25.39 -7.53
C ALA A 429 12.42 25.25 -8.45
N ALA A 430 11.21 25.42 -7.93
CA ALA A 430 9.98 25.38 -8.73
C ALA A 430 9.91 26.55 -9.72
N ALA A 431 10.29 27.77 -9.29
CA ALA A 431 10.35 28.94 -10.17
C ALA A 431 11.36 28.77 -11.30
N VAL A 432 12.58 28.31 -11.00
CA VAL A 432 13.60 27.99 -12.01
C VAL A 432 13.09 26.95 -12.99
N THR A 433 12.45 25.89 -12.50
CA THR A 433 11.88 24.83 -13.34
C THR A 433 10.82 25.39 -14.29
N TYR A 434 9.94 26.27 -13.81
CA TYR A 434 8.88 26.89 -14.60
C TYR A 434 9.44 27.88 -15.65
N VAL A 435 10.49 28.63 -15.32
CA VAL A 435 11.13 29.55 -16.28
C VAL A 435 11.89 28.77 -17.36
N LEU A 436 12.59 27.70 -16.97
CA LEU A 436 13.28 26.83 -17.93
C LEU A 436 12.29 26.11 -18.85
N SER A 437 11.15 25.63 -18.33
CA SER A 437 10.12 25.01 -19.18
C SER A 437 9.54 26.02 -20.18
N ALA A 438 9.24 27.25 -19.76
CA ALA A 438 8.77 28.31 -20.65
C ALA A 438 9.79 28.65 -21.74
N TYR A 439 11.07 28.80 -21.37
CA TYR A 439 12.16 29.03 -22.32
C TYR A 439 12.28 27.88 -23.34
N TRP A 440 12.20 26.64 -22.87
CA TRP A 440 12.30 25.47 -23.73
C TRP A 440 11.08 25.34 -24.65
N CYS A 441 9.89 25.71 -24.18
CA CYS A 441 8.68 25.79 -25.00
C CYS A 441 8.86 26.75 -26.19
N VAL A 442 9.41 27.93 -25.95
CA VAL A 442 9.64 28.95 -27.02
C VAL A 442 10.65 28.43 -28.05
N ILE A 443 11.72 27.78 -27.61
CA ILE A 443 12.73 27.22 -28.53
C ILE A 443 12.17 26.06 -29.35
N ALA A 444 11.37 25.20 -28.74
CA ALA A 444 10.80 24.03 -29.43
C ALA A 444 9.60 24.39 -30.33
N TYR A 445 8.97 25.55 -30.11
CA TYR A 445 7.75 25.97 -30.82
C TYR A 445 7.86 25.91 -32.35
N PRO A 446 8.90 26.46 -33.01
CA PRO A 446 8.98 26.45 -34.48
C PRO A 446 9.03 25.05 -35.07
N ALA A 447 9.65 24.10 -34.37
CA ALA A 447 9.77 22.71 -34.82
C ALA A 447 8.48 21.91 -34.57
N ALA A 448 7.78 22.19 -33.47
CA ALA A 448 6.55 21.48 -33.13
C ALA A 448 5.29 22.01 -33.84
N ALA A 449 5.23 23.31 -34.15
CA ALA A 449 4.12 23.96 -34.82
C ALA A 449 4.23 23.87 -36.36
N SER A 450 4.61 22.70 -36.88
CA SER A 450 4.80 22.47 -38.32
C SER A 450 3.49 22.40 -39.12
N SER A 451 2.36 22.14 -38.45
CA SER A 451 1.03 22.15 -39.05
C SER A 451 0.05 23.04 -38.27
N PRO A 452 -0.96 23.63 -38.93
CA PRO A 452 -2.00 24.41 -38.24
C PRO A 452 -2.71 23.62 -37.14
N LEU A 453 -2.90 22.31 -37.35
CA LEU A 453 -3.53 21.40 -36.40
C LEU A 453 -2.64 21.20 -35.15
N SER A 454 -1.35 20.92 -35.35
CA SER A 454 -0.37 20.77 -34.26
C SER A 454 -0.23 22.07 -33.45
N SER A 455 -0.19 23.22 -34.13
CA SER A 455 -0.16 24.54 -33.48
C SER A 455 -1.42 24.81 -32.65
N THR A 456 -2.58 24.34 -33.11
CA THR A 456 -3.85 24.50 -32.37
C THR A 456 -3.86 23.63 -31.11
N PHE A 457 -3.48 22.35 -31.20
CA PHE A 457 -3.39 21.47 -30.03
C PHE A 457 -2.37 21.97 -29.01
N LEU A 458 -1.24 22.51 -29.47
CA LEU A 458 -0.27 23.14 -28.59
C LEU A 458 -0.84 24.36 -27.86
N GLY A 459 -1.55 25.23 -28.58
CA GLY A 459 -2.24 26.38 -27.99
C GLY A 459 -3.27 25.96 -26.94
N VAL A 460 -4.06 24.92 -27.21
CA VAL A 460 -5.02 24.35 -26.25
C VAL A 460 -4.30 23.80 -25.02
N ALA A 461 -3.20 23.05 -25.18
CA ALA A 461 -2.46 22.47 -24.07
C ALA A 461 -1.83 23.54 -23.15
N LEU A 462 -1.20 24.58 -23.73
CA LEU A 462 -0.61 25.69 -22.96
C LEU A 462 -1.71 26.52 -22.27
N THR A 463 -2.83 26.76 -22.95
CA THR A 463 -3.98 27.46 -22.35
C THR A 463 -4.56 26.65 -21.21
N ALA A 464 -4.77 25.33 -21.39
CA ALA A 464 -5.25 24.45 -20.33
C ALA A 464 -4.31 24.43 -19.13
N LEU A 465 -2.98 24.41 -19.33
CA LEU A 465 -2.01 24.51 -18.24
C LEU A 465 -2.22 25.79 -17.43
N VAL A 466 -2.31 26.95 -18.09
CA VAL A 466 -2.49 28.24 -17.39
C VAL A 466 -3.83 28.29 -16.66
N PHE A 467 -4.93 27.87 -17.30
CA PHE A 467 -6.24 27.89 -16.65
C PHE A 467 -6.35 26.90 -15.49
N LEU A 468 -5.85 25.67 -15.65
CA LEU A 468 -5.89 24.66 -14.59
C LEU A 468 -4.99 25.03 -13.42
N THR A 469 -3.82 25.63 -13.66
CA THR A 469 -2.96 26.12 -12.59
C THR A 469 -3.63 27.27 -11.83
N LEU A 470 -4.22 28.25 -12.53
CA LEU A 470 -4.96 29.36 -11.91
C LEU A 470 -6.16 28.87 -11.08
N ILE A 471 -7.02 28.03 -11.66
CA ILE A 471 -8.17 27.43 -10.96
C ILE A 471 -7.68 26.63 -9.75
N GLY A 472 -6.63 25.84 -9.92
CA GLY A 472 -6.02 25.05 -8.87
C GLY A 472 -5.55 25.89 -7.66
N PHE A 473 -4.91 27.03 -7.92
CA PHE A 473 -4.50 27.97 -6.87
C PHE A 473 -5.69 28.67 -6.22
N VAL A 474 -6.69 29.08 -7.00
CA VAL A 474 -7.94 29.69 -6.48
C VAL A 474 -8.67 28.72 -5.56
N LEU A 475 -8.74 27.44 -5.93
CA LEU A 475 -9.35 26.38 -5.13
C LEU A 475 -8.45 25.87 -4.00
N LYS A 476 -7.21 26.37 -3.88
CA LYS A 476 -6.18 25.89 -2.93
C LYS A 476 -5.90 24.38 -3.04
N LYS A 477 -6.12 23.80 -4.22
CA LYS A 477 -5.95 22.35 -4.49
C LYS A 477 -4.65 21.99 -5.20
N THR A 478 -3.88 22.98 -5.65
CA THR A 478 -2.61 22.73 -6.37
C THR A 478 -1.41 23.35 -5.66
N ASN A 479 -0.23 22.76 -5.92
CA ASN A 479 1.05 23.27 -5.44
C ASN A 479 1.87 23.86 -6.61
N ILE A 480 2.74 24.83 -6.31
CA ILE A 480 3.67 25.43 -7.26
C ILE A 480 4.68 24.39 -7.80
N ILE A 481 5.05 23.42 -6.97
CA ILE A 481 5.93 22.30 -7.35
C ILE A 481 5.25 21.45 -8.43
N GLU A 482 4.00 21.04 -8.19
CA GLU A 482 3.20 20.25 -9.15
C GLU A 482 3.01 21.02 -10.47
N SER A 483 2.64 22.29 -10.39
CA SER A 483 2.44 23.16 -11.56
C SER A 483 3.72 23.30 -12.39
N SER A 484 4.89 23.43 -11.73
CA SER A 484 6.18 23.48 -12.41
C SER A 484 6.58 22.16 -13.06
N ALA A 485 6.27 21.02 -12.45
CA ALA A 485 6.53 19.71 -13.01
C ALA A 485 5.66 19.41 -14.24
N ILE A 486 4.37 19.77 -14.20
CA ILE A 486 3.46 19.62 -15.36
C ILE A 486 3.90 20.53 -16.51
N SER A 487 4.33 21.77 -16.21
CA SER A 487 4.89 22.69 -17.22
C SER A 487 6.13 22.11 -17.89
N LEU A 488 7.06 21.54 -17.11
CA LEU A 488 8.24 20.87 -17.63
C LEU A 488 7.89 19.65 -18.51
N PHE A 489 6.88 18.87 -18.13
CA PHE A 489 6.39 17.75 -18.93
C PHE A 489 5.86 18.20 -20.30
N ILE A 490 5.09 19.29 -20.35
CA ILE A 490 4.60 19.85 -21.62
C ILE A 490 5.77 20.33 -22.48
N ALA A 491 6.76 21.01 -21.89
CA ALA A 491 7.96 21.45 -22.61
C ALA A 491 8.76 20.28 -23.20
N TYR A 492 8.88 19.17 -22.46
CA TYR A 492 9.52 17.95 -22.92
C TYR A 492 8.77 17.32 -24.12
N ASN A 493 7.44 17.17 -24.04
CA ASN A 493 6.65 16.65 -25.16
C ASN A 493 6.74 17.55 -26.40
N LEU A 494 6.77 18.87 -26.18
CA LEU A 494 6.90 19.83 -27.27
C LEU A 494 8.23 19.67 -28.01
N TRP A 495 9.31 19.55 -27.25
CA TRP A 495 10.63 19.30 -27.81
C TRP A 495 10.69 17.97 -28.56
N LEU A 496 10.03 16.93 -28.06
CA LEU A 496 9.97 15.62 -28.72
C LEU A 496 9.32 15.71 -30.11
N CYS A 497 8.23 16.47 -30.27
CA CYS A 497 7.59 16.69 -31.57
C CYS A 497 8.53 17.36 -32.60
N GLY A 498 9.47 18.18 -32.15
CA GLY A 498 10.46 18.83 -33.02
C GLY A 498 11.64 17.92 -33.42
N VAL A 499 11.93 16.90 -32.60
CA VAL A 499 12.99 15.92 -32.88
C VAL A 499 12.54 14.90 -33.93
N ASP A 500 11.30 14.44 -33.87
CA ASP A 500 10.75 13.43 -34.81
C ASP A 500 10.77 13.92 -36.27
N GLN A 501 10.67 15.24 -36.51
CA GLN A 501 10.72 15.82 -37.86
C GLN A 501 12.13 15.83 -38.47
N ASN A 502 13.18 15.90 -37.65
CA ASN A 502 14.57 15.88 -38.11
C ASN A 502 15.12 14.44 -38.29
N GLN A 503 14.39 13.42 -37.81
CA GLN A 503 14.76 12.00 -37.92
C GLN A 503 14.14 11.24 -39.09
N ALA A 504 13.40 11.93 -39.98
CA ALA A 504 12.92 11.37 -41.26
C ALA A 504 14.05 11.00 -42.25
N TYR A 505 15.31 11.21 -41.89
CA TYR A 505 16.50 10.85 -42.66
C TYR A 505 17.38 9.90 -41.82
N PHE A 506 17.03 8.62 -41.77
CA PHE A 506 18.07 7.59 -41.62
C PHE A 506 18.54 7.28 -43.05
N PRO A 507 19.73 7.75 -43.48
CA PRO A 507 20.31 7.24 -44.70
C PRO A 507 20.61 5.76 -44.47
N GLU A 508 20.29 4.92 -45.46
CA GLU A 508 20.76 3.54 -45.54
C GLU A 508 22.30 3.52 -45.66
N THR A 509 23.01 3.73 -44.55
CA THR A 509 24.45 3.46 -44.48
C THR A 509 24.65 2.06 -43.93
N ALA A 510 24.55 1.08 -44.82
CA ALA A 510 25.08 -0.25 -44.60
C ALA A 510 26.62 -0.18 -44.58
N SER A 511 27.21 0.04 -43.41
CA SER A 511 28.66 -0.18 -43.23
C SER A 511 28.91 -1.68 -43.06
N SER A 512 29.65 -2.25 -44.00
CA SER A 512 30.10 -3.65 -44.01
C SER A 512 30.78 -4.06 -42.69
N TYR A 513 30.30 -5.15 -42.10
CA TYR A 513 30.81 -5.76 -40.88
C TYR A 513 32.18 -6.43 -41.08
N VAL A 514 33.08 -6.31 -40.10
CA VAL A 514 34.37 -7.02 -40.00
C VAL A 514 34.34 -7.94 -38.76
N PRO A 515 34.83 -9.20 -38.83
CA PRO A 515 34.64 -10.19 -37.77
C PRO A 515 35.37 -9.88 -36.43
N LEU A 516 34.72 -10.30 -35.34
CA LEU A 516 34.80 -9.78 -33.97
C LEU A 516 35.96 -10.26 -33.07
N ILE A 517 36.91 -11.08 -33.56
CA ILE A 517 37.81 -11.86 -32.66
C ILE A 517 39.26 -11.36 -32.63
N GLY A 518 39.54 -10.15 -33.14
CA GLY A 518 40.91 -9.63 -33.23
C GLY A 518 41.10 -8.19 -32.74
N ASN A 519 40.80 -7.90 -31.47
CA ASN A 519 41.28 -6.78 -30.61
C ASN A 519 40.15 -6.13 -29.78
N LEU A 520 40.08 -6.41 -28.48
CA LEU A 520 39.05 -5.88 -27.57
C LEU A 520 39.09 -4.34 -27.39
N LYS A 521 40.27 -3.72 -27.52
CA LYS A 521 40.49 -2.27 -27.31
C LYS A 521 39.79 -1.38 -28.37
N PRO A 522 39.98 -1.58 -29.69
CA PRO A 522 39.25 -0.82 -30.71
C PRO A 522 37.74 -1.03 -30.66
N HIS A 523 37.23 -2.17 -30.16
CA HIS A 523 35.78 -2.35 -29.95
C HIS A 523 35.23 -1.50 -28.79
N PHE A 524 36.02 -1.25 -27.75
CA PHE A 524 35.63 -0.34 -26.66
C PHE A 524 35.66 1.12 -27.11
N ASP A 525 36.67 1.50 -27.90
CA ASP A 525 36.75 2.84 -28.52
C ASP A 525 35.61 3.05 -29.54
N VAL A 526 35.22 2.01 -30.28
CA VAL A 526 34.05 2.03 -31.18
C VAL A 526 32.75 2.11 -30.39
N LEU A 527 32.59 1.38 -29.28
CA LEU A 527 31.41 1.48 -28.41
C LEU A 527 31.32 2.88 -27.79
N GLN A 528 32.42 3.43 -27.29
CA GLN A 528 32.45 4.77 -26.72
C GLN A 528 32.18 5.84 -27.79
N ASN A 529 32.77 5.72 -28.98
CA ASN A 529 32.48 6.62 -30.10
C ASN A 529 31.04 6.46 -30.60
N PHE A 530 30.48 5.25 -30.58
CA PHE A 530 29.09 4.97 -30.94
C PHE A 530 28.11 5.63 -29.95
N VAL A 531 28.35 5.45 -28.64
CA VAL A 531 27.56 6.08 -27.58
C VAL A 531 27.64 7.60 -27.61
N THR A 532 28.82 8.14 -27.93
CA THR A 532 29.05 9.60 -27.87
C THR A 532 28.61 10.32 -29.16
N ASN A 533 28.76 9.69 -30.33
CA ASN A 533 28.62 10.34 -31.63
C ASN A 533 27.53 9.76 -32.55
N THR A 534 27.07 8.53 -32.31
CA THR A 534 26.14 7.82 -33.23
C THR A 534 24.75 7.63 -32.62
N LEU A 535 24.67 7.49 -31.29
CA LEU A 535 23.41 7.43 -30.58
C LEU A 535 22.73 8.81 -30.59
N PRO A 536 21.49 8.92 -31.11
CA PRO A 536 20.74 10.17 -31.06
C PRO A 536 20.57 10.57 -29.60
N LYS A 537 21.23 11.65 -29.17
CA LYS A 537 21.08 12.22 -27.82
C LYS A 537 19.62 12.36 -27.41
N PRO A 538 18.70 12.75 -28.31
CA PRO A 538 17.28 12.79 -27.98
C PRO A 538 16.68 11.44 -27.62
N LEU A 539 17.06 10.37 -28.32
CA LEU A 539 16.57 9.02 -28.05
C LEU A 539 17.01 8.54 -26.67
N LEU A 540 18.25 8.83 -26.26
CA LEU A 540 18.71 8.52 -24.90
C LEU A 540 17.94 9.29 -23.83
N ILE A 541 17.71 10.59 -24.03
CA ILE A 541 16.95 11.42 -23.09
C ILE A 541 15.51 10.90 -22.94
N THR A 542 14.83 10.63 -24.05
CA THR A 542 13.45 10.10 -24.07
C THR A 542 13.37 8.74 -23.38
N LEU A 543 14.35 7.88 -23.61
CA LEU A 543 14.35 6.54 -23.04
C LEU A 543 14.60 6.57 -21.53
N VAL A 544 15.61 7.34 -21.08
CA VAL A 544 15.87 7.56 -19.65
C VAL A 544 14.64 8.13 -18.97
N TYR A 545 14.03 9.17 -19.55
CA TYR A 545 12.80 9.77 -19.03
C TYR A 545 11.67 8.73 -18.86
N ARG A 546 11.33 7.99 -19.92
CA ARG A 546 10.26 6.98 -19.91
C ARG A 546 10.51 5.90 -18.87
N LEU A 547 11.73 5.39 -18.81
CA LEU A 547 12.10 4.32 -17.87
C LEU A 547 12.05 4.82 -16.42
N SER A 548 12.53 6.04 -16.16
CA SER A 548 12.44 6.67 -14.85
C SER A 548 10.99 6.89 -14.43
N ILE A 549 10.17 7.52 -15.27
CA ILE A 549 8.77 7.84 -14.93
C ILE A 549 7.93 6.59 -14.71
N LEU A 550 8.05 5.57 -15.57
CA LEU A 550 7.33 4.29 -15.38
C LEU A 550 7.80 3.56 -14.12
N GLN A 551 9.09 3.62 -13.81
CA GLN A 551 9.64 3.01 -12.59
C GLN A 551 9.18 3.75 -11.32
N TYR A 552 9.09 5.07 -11.34
CA TYR A 552 8.56 5.84 -10.22
C TYR A 552 7.05 5.63 -10.09
N ALA A 553 6.29 5.69 -11.18
CA ALA A 553 4.85 5.45 -11.17
C ALA A 553 4.52 4.05 -10.62
N SER A 554 5.24 2.99 -11.03
CA SER A 554 5.02 1.63 -10.50
C SER A 554 5.30 1.49 -9.00
N ARG A 555 6.15 2.35 -8.42
CA ARG A 555 6.37 2.40 -6.96
C ARG A 555 5.34 3.26 -6.23
N ILE A 556 4.80 4.27 -6.90
CA ILE A 556 3.81 5.19 -6.33
C ILE A 556 2.41 4.59 -6.39
N LEU A 557 2.05 3.87 -7.45
CA LEU A 557 0.72 3.25 -7.65
C LEU A 557 0.24 2.41 -6.45
N PRO A 558 1.05 1.49 -5.89
CA PRO A 558 0.69 0.75 -4.69
C PRO A 558 0.44 1.64 -3.47
N THR A 559 1.12 2.78 -3.38
CA THR A 559 0.97 3.75 -2.28
C THR A 559 -0.24 4.68 -2.44
N ILE A 560 -0.73 4.88 -3.67
CA ILE A 560 -1.96 5.67 -3.91
C ILE A 560 -3.18 4.87 -3.45
N GLY A 561 -3.21 3.56 -3.69
CA GLY A 561 -4.27 2.68 -3.19
C GLY A 561 -4.37 2.66 -1.65
N THR A 562 -3.28 3.01 -0.96
CA THR A 562 -3.25 3.14 0.50
C THR A 562 -3.50 4.58 1.00
N ASP A 563 -3.24 5.61 0.19
CA ASP A 563 -3.32 7.03 0.60
C ASP A 563 -4.65 7.74 0.18
N ASN A 564 -5.39 7.26 -0.83
CA ASN A 564 -6.45 8.05 -1.49
C ASN A 564 -7.86 8.01 -0.90
N TRP A 565 -8.11 7.34 0.23
CA TRP A 565 -9.48 7.29 0.80
C TRP A 565 -9.65 8.07 2.11
N ASP A 566 -8.62 8.79 2.57
CA ASP A 566 -8.60 9.40 3.92
C ASP A 566 -8.45 10.93 3.95
N SER A 567 -8.59 11.67 2.84
CA SER A 567 -8.31 13.13 2.90
C SER A 567 -9.12 14.09 2.03
N ASP A 568 -10.32 13.73 1.56
CA ASP A 568 -11.23 14.72 0.95
C ASP A 568 -12.67 14.53 1.44
N ASN A 569 -12.95 14.94 2.68
CA ASN A 569 -14.30 15.23 3.16
C ASN A 569 -14.31 16.60 3.88
N ASP A 570 -14.13 17.67 3.10
CA ASP A 570 -14.67 18.98 3.49
C ASP A 570 -15.85 19.31 2.57
N SER A 571 -17.02 19.34 3.19
CA SER A 571 -18.32 19.54 2.59
C SER A 571 -18.50 20.95 2.02
N SER A 572 -18.84 21.07 0.73
CA SER A 572 -20.02 21.82 0.26
C SER A 572 -20.16 21.82 -1.28
N CYS A 573 -21.40 21.63 -1.72
CA CYS A 573 -21.98 21.83 -3.05
C CYS A 573 -21.87 20.74 -4.14
N SER A 574 -23.06 20.13 -4.31
CA SER A 574 -23.72 19.68 -5.55
C SER A 574 -23.17 18.45 -6.28
N SER A 575 -23.73 17.30 -5.90
CA SER A 575 -24.19 16.29 -6.85
C SER A 575 -25.07 16.95 -7.92
N THR A 576 -24.75 16.76 -9.20
CA THR A 576 -25.64 16.40 -10.34
C THR A 576 -25.02 16.90 -11.64
N CYS A 577 -24.56 16.01 -12.51
CA CYS A 577 -24.83 16.04 -13.97
C CYS A 577 -23.98 15.00 -14.72
N ILE A 578 -24.43 13.75 -14.80
CA ILE A 578 -24.56 13.03 -16.09
C ILE A 578 -25.81 12.13 -15.96
N HIS A 579 -26.66 12.18 -16.99
CA HIS A 579 -27.95 11.49 -17.19
C HIS A 579 -29.18 12.16 -16.56
N THR A 580 -29.96 12.91 -17.35
CA THR A 580 -31.17 12.39 -18.02
C THR A 580 -31.91 13.54 -18.73
N PHE A 581 -32.22 13.32 -20.01
CA PHE A 581 -33.11 14.12 -20.84
C PHE A 581 -34.57 14.05 -20.32
N TYR A 582 -35.33 15.13 -20.55
CA TYR A 582 -36.79 15.31 -20.44
C TYR A 582 -37.42 15.96 -19.19
N SER A 583 -38.30 16.91 -19.55
CA SER A 583 -39.43 17.51 -18.84
C SER A 583 -39.16 18.72 -17.93
N SER A 584 -39.47 19.86 -18.55
CA SER A 584 -39.92 21.14 -18.00
C SER A 584 -40.92 21.02 -16.83
N THR A 585 -40.73 21.82 -15.77
CA THR A 585 -41.59 22.96 -15.36
C THR A 585 -41.23 23.42 -13.95
N SER A 586 -40.98 24.73 -13.78
CA SER A 586 -40.92 25.44 -12.49
C SER A 586 -42.35 25.65 -11.94
N PRO A 587 -42.58 26.07 -10.65
CA PRO A 587 -42.17 27.39 -10.15
C PRO A 587 -41.80 27.53 -8.64
N LEU A 588 -40.99 28.57 -8.39
CA LEU A 588 -40.90 29.60 -7.31
C LEU A 588 -41.46 29.36 -5.88
N LEU A 589 -40.71 29.78 -4.84
CA LEU A 589 -40.91 31.03 -4.02
C LEU A 589 -40.16 30.98 -2.64
N PHE A 590 -39.47 32.10 -2.32
CA PHE A 590 -39.09 32.78 -1.03
C PHE A 590 -38.74 31.96 0.23
N GLY A 591 -37.78 32.31 1.10
CA GLY A 591 -37.06 33.55 1.42
C GLY A 591 -36.97 33.69 2.96
N GLY A 592 -35.82 34.09 3.53
CA GLY A 592 -35.71 34.41 4.96
C GLY A 592 -34.28 34.36 5.53
N ASP A 593 -33.73 35.55 5.78
CA ASP A 593 -32.42 35.82 6.41
C ASP A 593 -32.37 35.45 7.90
N GLY A 594 -31.17 35.09 8.37
CA GLY A 594 -30.84 34.92 9.79
C GLY A 594 -29.34 34.79 10.00
N GLN A 595 -28.71 35.89 10.39
CA GLN A 595 -27.29 36.09 10.65
C GLN A 595 -26.93 35.60 12.07
N THR A 596 -25.95 34.70 12.23
CA THR A 596 -25.09 34.62 13.43
C THR A 596 -23.78 33.88 13.12
N SER A 597 -22.71 34.48 13.61
CA SER A 597 -21.30 34.07 13.62
C SER A 597 -21.03 32.78 14.40
N ASP A 598 -20.17 31.92 13.86
CA ASP A 598 -18.91 31.46 14.47
C ASP A 598 -18.35 30.32 13.60
N ASP A 599 -17.20 30.58 12.98
CA ASP A 599 -16.46 29.63 12.16
C ASP A 599 -15.64 28.71 13.07
N ASP A 600 -16.06 27.45 13.23
CA ASP A 600 -15.20 26.37 13.69
C ASP A 600 -15.21 25.22 12.67
N VAL A 601 -14.04 25.01 12.08
CA VAL A 601 -13.73 24.04 11.03
C VAL A 601 -13.72 22.64 11.64
N VAL A 602 -14.76 21.87 11.35
CA VAL A 602 -14.88 20.44 11.64
C VAL A 602 -13.79 19.70 10.86
N LYS A 603 -12.92 18.96 11.56
CA LYS A 603 -11.96 18.04 10.93
C LYS A 603 -12.19 16.63 11.44
N ASP A 604 -12.25 15.72 10.47
CA ASP A 604 -12.47 14.28 10.61
C ASP A 604 -11.53 13.60 11.60
N TRP A 605 -12.09 12.76 12.47
CA TRP A 605 -11.33 11.88 13.38
C TRP A 605 -11.73 10.42 13.15
N LYS A 606 -10.72 9.59 12.90
CA LYS A 606 -10.85 8.12 12.87
C LYS A 606 -10.88 7.58 14.30
N VAL A 607 -11.93 6.83 14.61
CA VAL A 607 -12.05 6.00 15.83
C VAL A 607 -12.20 4.56 15.36
N GLU A 608 -11.33 3.66 15.85
CA GLU A 608 -11.50 2.20 15.75
C GLU A 608 -12.38 1.66 16.87
#